data_AF-A0A1F6ECH3-F1
#
_entry.id   AF-A0A1F6ECH3-F1
#
_cell.length_a   1.000
_cell.length_b   1.000
_cell.length_c   1.000
_cell.angle_alpha   90.00
_cell.angle_beta   90.00
_cell.angle_gamma   90.00
#
_symmetry.space_group_name_H-M   'P 1'
#
loop_
_entity.id
_entity.type
_entity.pdbx_description
1 polymer ?
#
loop_
_entity_poly.entity_id
_entity_poly.type
_entity_poly.pdbx_seq_one_letter_code
_entity_poly.pdbx_strand_id
1 'polypeptide(L)'
;MTEKIDVCALASLARLEVSNEELTKLEREIPAILDFVQTIQKVAGSAPALAPTLRNVMRADENPHESGMHTNTLISAAPAREGNRIAVKQVLSRKK
;
A
#
# COMPACT_ATOMS: atom_id res chain seq x y z
N MET A 1 -16.58 20.98 11.58
CA MET A 1 -15.19 21.44 11.38
C MET A 1 -14.59 20.51 10.34
N THR A 2 -14.63 20.88 9.07
CA THR A 2 -13.91 20.11 8.04
C THR A 2 -12.43 20.37 8.25
N GLU A 3 -11.74 19.41 8.86
CA GLU A 3 -10.28 19.35 8.78
C GLU A 3 -9.91 19.51 7.31
N LYS A 4 -9.02 20.46 7.00
CA LYS A 4 -8.53 20.62 5.64
C LYS A 4 -7.82 19.32 5.26
N ILE A 5 -8.41 18.56 4.34
CA ILE A 5 -7.82 17.33 3.84
C ILE A 5 -6.69 17.74 2.90
N ASP A 6 -5.46 17.41 3.31
CA ASP A 6 -4.29 17.59 2.46
C ASP A 6 -4.17 16.42 1.48
N VAL A 7 -4.76 16.59 0.29
CA VAL A 7 -4.74 15.58 -0.77
C VAL A 7 -3.32 15.31 -1.27
N CYS A 8 -2.44 16.31 -1.25
CA CYS A 8 -1.05 16.17 -1.66
C CYS A 8 -0.28 15.25 -0.70
N ALA A 9 -0.47 15.46 0.60
CA ALA A 9 0.12 14.59 1.63
C ALA A 9 -0.38 13.15 1.51
N LEU A 10 -1.68 12.95 1.24
CA LEU A 10 -2.26 11.61 1.04
C LEU A 10 -1.69 10.92 -0.21
N ALA A 11 -1.56 11.62 -1.34
CA ALA A 11 -0.93 11.09 -2.54
C ALA A 11 0.52 10.67 -2.30
N SER A 12 1.28 11.48 -1.55
CA SER A 12 2.66 11.20 -1.16
C SER A 12 2.79 9.95 -0.28
N LEU A 13 1.87 9.77 0.67
CA LEU A 13 1.78 8.56 1.50
C LEU A 13 1.50 7.31 0.67
N ALA A 14 0.64 7.42 -0.34
CA ALA A 14 0.30 6.36 -1.27
C ALA A 14 1.37 6.11 -2.36
N ARG A 15 2.45 6.90 -2.40
CA ARG A 15 3.49 6.86 -3.45
C ARG A 15 2.94 7.10 -4.86
N LEU A 16 1.93 7.97 -4.97
CA LEU A 16 1.34 8.37 -6.25
C LEU A 16 1.92 9.72 -6.69
N GLU A 17 2.39 9.76 -7.93
CA GLU A 17 2.67 11.01 -8.63
C GLU A 17 1.34 11.52 -9.22
N VAL A 18 0.98 12.76 -8.87
CA VAL A 18 -0.32 13.36 -9.25
C VAL A 18 -0.03 14.71 -9.86
N SER A 19 -0.56 14.96 -11.06
CA SER A 19 -0.45 16.26 -11.72
C SER A 19 -1.27 17.33 -11.00
N ASN A 20 -0.99 18.61 -11.24
CA ASN A 20 -1.74 19.70 -10.62
C ASN A 20 -3.22 19.66 -11.03
N GLU A 21 -3.51 19.28 -12.28
CA GLU A 21 -4.86 19.16 -12.82
C GLU A 21 -5.65 18.04 -12.13
N GLU A 22 -5.00 16.91 -11.86
CA GLU A 22 -5.60 15.79 -11.12
C GLU A 22 -5.79 16.14 -9.65
N LEU A 23 -4.83 16.85 -9.06
CA LEU A 23 -4.90 17.29 -7.66
C LEU A 23 -6.13 18.17 -7.43
N THR A 24 -6.39 19.16 -8.29
CA THR A 24 -7.59 20.01 -8.20
C THR A 24 -8.90 19.21 -8.31
N LYS A 25 -8.92 18.14 -9.13
CA LYS A 25 -10.10 17.26 -9.22
C LYS A 25 -10.28 16.45 -7.93
N LEU A 26 -9.20 15.84 -7.43
CA LEU A 26 -9.23 15.03 -6.21
C LEU A 26 -9.57 15.85 -4.97
N GLU A 27 -9.13 17.10 -4.89
CA GLU A 27 -9.53 18.06 -3.84
C GLU A 27 -11.04 18.30 -3.79
N ARG A 28 -11.75 18.14 -4.92
CA ARG A 28 -13.22 18.23 -4.97
C ARG A 28 -13.89 16.89 -4.70
N GLU A 29 -13.34 15.79 -5.21
CA GLU A 29 -13.96 14.47 -5.18
C GLU A 29 -13.80 13.77 -3.82
N ILE A 30 -12.62 13.85 -3.19
CA ILE A 30 -12.34 13.17 -1.92
C ILE A 30 -13.28 13.65 -0.79
N PRO A 31 -13.54 14.97 -0.61
CA PRO A 31 -14.53 15.43 0.38
C PRO A 31 -15.92 14.85 0.13
N ALA A 32 -16.39 14.80 -1.13
CA ALA A 32 -17.70 14.26 -1.46
C ALA A 32 -17.81 12.75 -1.14
N ILE A 33 -16.74 11.99 -1.35
CA ILE A 33 -16.67 10.58 -0.97
C ILE A 33 -16.74 10.43 0.55
N LEU A 34 -16.00 11.27 1.30
CA LEU A 34 -16.03 11.24 2.76
C LEU A 34 -17.39 11.62 3.32
N ASP A 35 -18.05 12.63 2.75
CA ASP A 35 -19.41 13.02 3.13
C ASP A 35 -20.40 11.88 2.89
N PHE A 36 -20.24 11.13 1.80
CA PHE A 36 -21.03 9.94 1.55
C PHE A 36 -20.76 8.84 2.60
N VAL A 37 -19.50 8.55 2.91
CA VAL A 37 -19.12 7.54 3.92
C VAL A 37 -19.59 7.94 5.33
N GLN A 38 -19.60 9.24 5.67
CA GLN A 38 -20.13 9.75 6.93
C GLN A 38 -21.61 9.39 7.15
N THR A 39 -22.37 9.09 6.09
CA THR A 39 -23.76 8.61 6.24
C THR A 39 -23.85 7.30 7.03
N ILE A 40 -22.81 6.47 7.00
CA ILE A 40 -22.74 5.22 7.79
C ILE A 40 -22.76 5.52 9.29
N GLN A 41 -22.15 6.63 9.73
CA GLN A 41 -22.14 7.01 11.16
C GLN A 41 -23.54 7.36 11.68
N LYS A 42 -24.48 7.72 10.79
CA LYS A 42 -25.87 8.04 11.16
C LYS A 42 -26.68 6.78 11.47
N VAL A 43 -26.20 5.61 11.06
CA VAL A 43 -26.84 4.33 11.35
C VAL A 43 -26.34 3.85 12.70
N ALA A 44 -27.21 3.87 13.72
CA ALA A 44 -26.92 3.28 15.01
C ALA A 44 -26.91 1.74 14.86
N GLY A 45 -25.73 1.14 14.95
CA GLY A 45 -25.57 -0.31 14.91
C GLY A 45 -24.25 -0.73 15.53
N SER A 46 -24.32 -1.52 16.60
CA SER A 46 -23.17 -2.26 17.09
C SER A 46 -22.92 -3.41 16.13
N ALA A 47 -21.90 -3.30 15.27
CA ALA A 47 -21.43 -4.46 14.54
C ALA A 47 -20.76 -5.40 15.55
N PRO A 48 -21.14 -6.67 15.63
CA PRO A 48 -20.41 -7.62 16.46
C PRO A 48 -18.96 -7.64 15.99
N ALA A 49 -18.02 -7.52 16.93
CA ALA A 49 -16.61 -7.65 16.61
C ALA A 49 -16.41 -9.01 15.94
N LEU A 50 -16.10 -9.01 14.65
CA LEU A 50 -15.72 -10.20 13.89
C LEU A 50 -14.35 -10.64 14.40
N ALA A 51 -14.34 -11.30 15.55
CA ALA A 51 -13.18 -12.02 16.01
C ALA A 51 -13.01 -13.21 15.06
N PRO A 52 -11.86 -13.34 14.36
CA PRO A 52 -11.60 -14.53 13.57
C PRO A 52 -11.74 -15.76 14.49
N THR A 53 -12.38 -16.82 14.02
CA THR A 53 -12.56 -18.06 14.80
C THR A 53 -11.23 -18.78 15.03
N LEU A 54 -10.29 -18.59 14.12
CA LEU A 54 -8.96 -19.18 14.19
C LEU A 54 -8.09 -18.49 15.25
N ARG A 55 -7.26 -19.28 15.92
CA ARG A 55 -6.27 -18.84 16.91
C ARG A 55 -4.95 -19.50 16.58
N ASN A 56 -3.87 -18.72 16.57
CA ASN A 56 -2.50 -19.22 16.47
C ASN A 56 -2.29 -20.23 15.32
N VAL A 57 -2.72 -19.85 14.13
CA VAL A 57 -2.48 -20.66 12.92
C VAL A 57 -1.01 -20.54 12.56
N MET A 58 -0.23 -21.54 12.98
CA MET A 58 1.21 -21.60 12.74
C MET A 58 1.53 -22.55 11.58
N ARG A 59 2.64 -22.27 10.90
CA ARG A 59 3.27 -23.17 9.94
C ARG A 59 4.40 -23.93 10.64
N ALA A 60 4.54 -25.23 10.38
CA ALA A 60 5.69 -26.02 10.82
C ALA A 60 6.98 -25.51 10.16
N ASP A 61 8.08 -25.45 10.91
CA ASP A 61 9.38 -24.98 10.41
C ASP A 61 10.16 -26.10 9.71
N GLU A 62 9.58 -26.63 8.64
CA GLU A 62 10.10 -27.79 7.92
C GLU A 62 10.03 -27.57 6.40
N ASN A 63 10.83 -28.33 5.66
CA ASN A 63 10.80 -28.43 4.19
C ASN A 63 11.02 -27.11 3.41
N PRO A 64 12.11 -26.35 3.67
CA PRO A 64 12.45 -25.23 2.80
C PRO A 64 12.84 -25.73 1.41
N HIS A 65 12.53 -24.95 0.36
CA HIS A 65 13.05 -25.22 -0.97
C HIS A 65 14.57 -25.02 -1.01
N GLU A 66 15.25 -25.78 -1.88
CA GLU A 66 16.67 -25.57 -2.12
C GLU A 66 16.96 -24.14 -2.59
N SER A 67 18.06 -23.59 -2.08
CA SER A 67 18.49 -22.24 -2.44
C SER A 67 18.72 -22.14 -3.94
N GLY A 68 18.14 -21.12 -4.58
CA GLY A 68 18.31 -20.89 -6.01
C GLY A 68 17.28 -21.56 -6.91
N MET A 69 16.45 -22.49 -6.38
CA MET A 69 15.48 -23.27 -7.16
C MET A 69 14.59 -22.40 -8.07
N HIS A 70 14.19 -21.23 -7.60
CA HIS A 70 13.30 -20.32 -8.35
C HIS A 70 13.96 -19.02 -8.80
N THR A 71 15.28 -18.87 -8.64
CA THR A 71 15.95 -17.58 -8.89
C THR A 71 15.73 -17.10 -10.32
N ASN A 72 15.84 -17.97 -11.33
CA ASN A 72 15.65 -17.59 -12.72
C ASN A 72 14.23 -17.07 -13.00
N THR A 73 13.22 -17.77 -12.48
CA THR A 73 11.79 -17.40 -12.65
C THR A 73 11.45 -16.10 -11.95
N LEU A 74 12.00 -15.87 -10.75
CA LEU A 74 11.76 -14.64 -9.98
C LEU A 74 12.44 -13.44 -10.63
N ILE A 75 13.69 -13.61 -11.08
CA ILE A 75 14.48 -12.52 -11.65
C ILE A 75 14.04 -12.18 -13.09
N SER A 76 13.49 -13.13 -13.85
CA SER A 76 12.93 -12.84 -15.17
C SER A 76 11.68 -11.95 -15.13
N ALA A 77 10.97 -11.92 -13.99
CA ALA A 77 9.83 -11.03 -13.77
C ALA A 77 10.24 -9.61 -13.36
N ALA A 78 11.52 -9.36 -13.06
CA ALA A 78 11.99 -8.04 -12.66
C ALA A 78 12.13 -7.11 -13.89
N PRO A 79 11.63 -5.86 -13.82
CA PRO A 79 11.76 -4.90 -14.93
C PRO A 79 13.21 -4.60 -15.34
N ALA A 80 14.12 -4.60 -14.38
CA ALA A 80 15.55 -4.42 -14.59
C ALA A 80 16.35 -5.31 -13.64
N ARG A 81 17.45 -5.88 -14.12
CA ARG A 81 18.30 -6.80 -13.34
C ARG A 81 19.78 -6.65 -13.65
N GLU A 82 20.61 -6.98 -12.66
CA GLU A 82 22.05 -7.12 -12.79
C GLU A 82 22.45 -8.48 -12.20
N GLY A 83 22.80 -9.45 -13.05
CA GLY A 83 22.98 -10.84 -12.64
C GLY A 83 21.71 -11.41 -11.98
N ASN A 84 21.85 -11.82 -10.71
CA ASN A 84 20.78 -12.37 -9.86
C ASN A 84 20.17 -11.33 -8.90
N ARG A 85 20.24 -10.04 -9.24
CA ARG A 85 19.73 -8.94 -8.41
C ARG A 85 18.77 -8.06 -9.19
N ILE A 86 17.78 -7.49 -8.50
CA ILE A 86 16.89 -6.47 -9.05
C ILE A 86 17.64 -5.14 -9.06
N ALA A 87 17.72 -4.50 -10.23
CA ALA A 87 18.42 -3.23 -10.38
C ALA A 87 17.47 -2.07 -10.06
N VAL A 88 17.87 -1.21 -9.12
CA VAL A 88 17.11 0.00 -8.73
C VAL A 88 18.04 1.20 -8.64
N LYS A 89 17.49 2.40 -8.76
CA LYS A 89 18.24 3.64 -8.52
C LYS A 89 18.57 3.74 -7.03
N GLN A 90 19.82 4.09 -6.73
CA GLN A 90 20.25 4.32 -5.35
C GLN A 90 19.46 5.48 -4.73
N VAL A 91 18.80 5.22 -3.60
CA VAL A 91 17.91 6.21 -2.93
C VAL A 91 18.67 7.09 -1.94
N LEU A 92 19.63 6.53 -1.21
CA LEU A 92 20.43 7.25 -0.22
C LEU A 92 21.89 7.24 -0.64
N SER A 93 22.47 8.43 -0.79
CA SER A 93 23.92 8.60 -0.98
C SER A 93 24.51 9.19 0.29
N ARG A 94 25.57 8.55 0.81
CA ARG A 94 26.36 9.12 1.90
C ARG A 94 27.51 9.88 1.25
N LYS A 95 27.42 11.21 1.21
CA LYS A 95 28.58 12.05 0.87
C LYS A 95 29.60 11.83 1.99
N LYS A 96 30.79 11.36 1.64
CA LYS A 96 31.96 11.41 2.53
C LYS A 96 32.45 12.85 2.62
#